data_AF-A0A432R0E0-F1
#
_entry.id   AF-A0A432R0E0-F1
#
_cell.length_a   1.000
_cell.length_b   1.000
_cell.length_c   1.000
_cell.angle_alpha   90.00
_cell.angle_beta   90.00
_cell.angle_gamma   90.00
#
_symmetry.space_group_name_H-M   'P 1'
#
loop_
_entity.id
_entity.type
_entity.pdbx_description
1 polymer ?
#
loop_
_entity_poly.entity_id
_entity_poly.type
_entity_poly.pdbx_seq_one_letter_code
_entity_poly.pdbx_strand_id
1 'polypeptide(L)'
;MVIRKEHALALLRVREEELNNAPACQLFVKSEEAPFLELERMNLLRMVRPLEYSLTYWGRALANVIDEMVKKGLLEHPSKWEENFRWLGSEVIMMIETAIENGDVPGDLTKGELQKRGFVEEKKVEKKGTVVVINRYAKDVYEIFQNARPRLIIDRELCQYIKEMPAGPAESSKLPAGGRFPILMGAMRLLAFSVPTSDVYTLTALGQEIKKACQSLAPTYETVISEDIMDSLARVIDEGLEALTDEEKEVLMALAYIDGEGNILPAGEHLLEAYRIWKERSFK
;
A
#
# COMPACT_ATOMS: atom_id res chain seq x y z
N MET A 1 2.56 -0.34 -2.19
CA MET A 1 2.42 -1.80 -2.03
C MET A 1 3.71 -2.36 -1.50
N VAL A 2 3.63 -3.24 -0.50
CA VAL A 2 4.79 -3.84 0.17
C VAL A 2 4.48 -5.31 0.45
N ILE A 3 5.22 -6.24 -0.16
CA ILE A 3 5.07 -7.67 0.11
C ILE A 3 6.39 -8.20 0.68
N ARG A 4 6.28 -8.79 1.86
CA ARG A 4 7.35 -9.46 2.60
C ARG A 4 6.96 -10.92 2.79
N LYS A 5 7.85 -11.70 3.40
CA LYS A 5 7.60 -13.08 3.80
C LYS A 5 6.24 -13.30 4.44
N GLU A 6 5.96 -12.61 5.55
CA GLU A 6 4.70 -12.71 6.31
C GLU A 6 3.45 -12.39 5.47
N HIS A 7 3.54 -11.41 4.57
CA HIS A 7 2.46 -11.05 3.64
C HIS A 7 2.20 -12.15 2.61
N ALA A 8 3.27 -12.68 2.00
CA ALA A 8 3.16 -13.74 1.02
C ALA A 8 2.61 -15.02 1.65
N LEU A 9 3.04 -15.35 2.88
CA LEU A 9 2.50 -16.47 3.65
C LEU A 9 1.01 -16.26 3.98
N ALA A 10 0.61 -15.07 4.42
CA ALA A 10 -0.78 -14.75 4.68
C ALA A 10 -1.66 -14.87 3.41
N LEU A 11 -1.20 -14.34 2.28
CA LEU A 11 -1.91 -14.47 0.99
C LEU A 11 -2.09 -15.94 0.58
N LEU A 12 -1.04 -16.75 0.70
CA LEU A 12 -1.10 -18.17 0.37
C LEU A 12 -2.01 -18.96 1.33
N ARG A 13 -1.99 -18.63 2.63
CA ARG A 13 -2.90 -19.22 3.63
C ARG A 13 -4.36 -18.94 3.28
N VAL A 14 -4.73 -17.68 3.01
CA VAL A 14 -6.12 -17.34 2.64
C VAL A 14 -6.53 -18.04 1.34
N ARG A 15 -5.63 -18.14 0.37
CA ARG A 15 -5.87 -18.85 -0.89
C ARG A 15 -6.10 -20.35 -0.67
N GLU A 16 -5.33 -20.98 0.20
CA GLU A 16 -5.48 -22.40 0.52
C GLU A 16 -6.87 -22.67 1.15
N GLU A 17 -7.31 -21.81 2.06
CA GLU A 17 -8.67 -21.88 2.63
C GLU A 17 -9.75 -21.74 1.56
N GLU A 18 -9.62 -20.77 0.64
CA GLU A 18 -10.56 -20.62 -0.49
C GLU A 18 -10.60 -21.87 -1.39
N LEU A 19 -9.45 -22.51 -1.66
CA LEU A 19 -9.39 -23.76 -2.45
C LEU A 19 -10.05 -24.94 -1.72
N ASN A 20 -10.05 -24.92 -0.39
CA ASN A 20 -10.75 -25.87 0.47
C ASN A 20 -12.24 -25.54 0.64
N ASN A 21 -12.78 -24.59 -0.13
CA ASN A 21 -14.15 -24.10 -0.08
C ASN A 21 -14.53 -23.41 1.25
N ALA A 22 -13.56 -22.92 2.02
CA ALA A 22 -13.84 -22.05 3.16
C ALA A 22 -14.18 -20.63 2.65
N PRO A 23 -15.18 -19.95 3.25
CA PRO A 23 -15.59 -18.61 2.80
C PRO A 23 -14.59 -17.51 3.18
N ALA A 24 -13.78 -17.74 4.21
CA ALA A 24 -12.75 -16.84 4.72
C ALA A 24 -11.72 -17.59 5.56
N CYS A 25 -10.55 -17.00 5.73
CA CYS A 25 -9.52 -17.46 6.64
C CYS A 25 -9.73 -16.87 8.03
N GLN A 26 -9.92 -17.74 9.03
CA GLN A 26 -10.05 -17.35 10.43
C GLN A 26 -8.68 -17.26 11.11
N LEU A 27 -8.44 -16.17 11.83
CA LEU A 27 -7.34 -16.04 12.78
C LEU A 27 -7.82 -16.39 14.19
N PHE A 28 -7.02 -17.15 14.93
CA PHE A 28 -7.35 -17.59 16.29
C PHE A 28 -6.74 -16.71 17.36
N VAL A 29 -5.69 -15.95 17.03
CA VAL A 29 -4.98 -15.06 17.95
C VAL A 29 -4.73 -13.71 17.30
N LYS A 30 -4.99 -12.62 18.05
CA LYS A 30 -4.85 -11.25 17.56
C LYS A 30 -3.41 -10.89 17.16
N SER A 31 -2.41 -11.54 17.76
CA SER A 31 -1.00 -11.33 17.43
C SER A 31 -0.63 -11.73 16.00
N GLU A 32 -1.42 -12.56 15.33
CA GLU A 32 -1.21 -12.93 13.91
C GLU A 32 -1.76 -11.90 12.93
N GLU A 33 -2.53 -10.91 13.40
CA GLU A 33 -3.38 -10.09 12.55
C GLU A 33 -2.62 -9.02 11.76
N ALA A 34 -1.47 -8.56 12.25
CA ALA A 34 -0.73 -7.44 11.65
C ALA A 34 -0.48 -7.56 10.12
N PRO A 35 0.05 -8.68 9.57
CA PRO A 35 0.20 -8.83 8.12
C PRO A 35 -1.14 -8.83 7.36
N PHE A 36 -2.24 -9.26 7.99
CA PHE A 36 -3.57 -9.25 7.37
C PHE A 36 -4.13 -7.83 7.26
N LEU A 37 -3.94 -7.01 8.30
CA LEU A 37 -4.30 -5.59 8.27
C LEU A 37 -3.50 -4.84 7.19
N GLU A 38 -2.20 -5.11 7.08
CA GLU A 38 -1.35 -4.49 6.04
C GLU A 38 -1.79 -4.89 4.63
N LEU A 39 -2.17 -6.16 4.43
CA LEU A 39 -2.78 -6.64 3.18
C LEU A 39 -4.15 -6.02 2.91
N GLU A 40 -4.95 -5.76 3.95
CA GLU A 40 -6.20 -5.02 3.82
C GLU A 40 -5.96 -3.56 3.39
N ARG A 41 -4.95 -2.89 3.97
CA ARG A 41 -4.55 -1.53 3.54
C ARG A 41 -4.05 -1.50 2.10
N MET A 42 -3.47 -2.58 1.60
CA MET A 42 -3.12 -2.74 0.19
C MET A 42 -4.31 -3.13 -0.72
N ASN A 43 -5.50 -3.35 -0.15
CA ASN A 43 -6.69 -3.85 -0.84
C ASN A 43 -6.45 -5.22 -1.51
N LEU A 44 -5.67 -6.07 -0.86
CA LEU A 44 -5.39 -7.45 -1.25
C LEU A 44 -6.20 -8.44 -0.40
N LEU A 45 -6.46 -8.09 0.86
CA LEU A 45 -7.42 -8.80 1.71
C LEU A 45 -8.59 -7.89 2.09
N ARG A 46 -9.68 -8.50 2.57
CA ARG A 46 -10.81 -7.81 3.19
C ARG A 46 -11.18 -8.51 4.48
N MET A 47 -11.33 -7.76 5.56
CA MET A 47 -11.95 -8.27 6.77
C MET A 47 -13.46 -8.43 6.52
N VAL A 48 -13.96 -9.67 6.54
CA VAL A 48 -15.40 -9.96 6.35
C VAL A 48 -16.14 -10.03 7.68
N ARG A 49 -15.44 -10.43 8.74
CA ARG A 49 -15.85 -10.42 10.15
C ARG A 49 -14.60 -10.22 11.01
N PRO A 50 -14.74 -9.87 12.31
CA PRO A 50 -13.59 -9.75 13.19
C PRO A 50 -12.69 -10.99 13.12
N LEU A 51 -11.41 -10.79 12.79
CA LEU A 51 -10.42 -11.86 12.60
C LEU A 51 -10.70 -12.86 11.46
N GLU A 52 -11.64 -12.55 10.56
CA GLU A 52 -11.92 -13.35 9.35
C GLU A 52 -11.59 -12.54 8.10
N TYR A 53 -10.73 -13.08 7.24
CA TYR A 53 -10.23 -12.39 6.05
C TYR A 53 -10.45 -13.20 4.77
N SER A 54 -10.85 -12.53 3.68
CA SER A 54 -10.95 -13.12 2.34
C SER A 54 -10.09 -12.36 1.34
N LEU A 55 -9.74 -13.01 0.22
CA LEU A 55 -8.99 -12.36 -0.86
C LEU A 55 -9.90 -11.39 -1.60
N THR A 56 -9.37 -10.20 -1.89
CA THR A 56 -9.94 -9.35 -2.93
C THR A 56 -9.61 -9.93 -4.31
N TYR A 57 -10.21 -9.39 -5.38
CA TYR A 57 -9.85 -9.76 -6.74
C TYR A 57 -8.33 -9.64 -6.98
N TRP A 58 -7.74 -8.51 -6.59
CA TRP A 58 -6.31 -8.24 -6.76
C TRP A 58 -5.44 -9.06 -5.80
N GLY A 59 -5.92 -9.34 -4.60
CA GLY A 59 -5.27 -10.29 -3.69
C GLY A 59 -5.16 -11.68 -4.29
N ARG A 60 -6.25 -12.18 -4.87
CA ARG A 60 -6.29 -13.49 -5.52
C ARG A 60 -5.34 -13.55 -6.72
N ALA A 61 -5.33 -12.49 -7.55
CA ALA A 61 -4.39 -12.39 -8.66
C ALA A 61 -2.94 -12.45 -8.18
N LEU A 62 -2.58 -11.71 -7.12
CA LEU A 62 -1.23 -11.71 -6.59
C LEU A 62 -0.84 -13.05 -5.95
N ALA A 63 -1.75 -13.67 -5.19
CA ALA A 63 -1.53 -14.99 -4.61
C ALA A 63 -1.31 -16.07 -5.69
N ASN A 64 -2.02 -15.98 -6.82
CA ASN A 64 -1.80 -16.85 -7.97
C ASN A 64 -0.43 -16.61 -8.62
N VAL A 65 0.00 -15.34 -8.78
CA VAL A 65 1.34 -15.02 -9.29
C VAL A 65 2.43 -15.66 -8.41
N ILE A 66 2.34 -15.50 -7.08
CA ILE A 66 3.30 -16.09 -6.14
C ILE A 66 3.33 -17.62 -6.29
N ASP A 67 2.17 -18.27 -6.23
CA ASP A 67 2.07 -19.73 -6.32
C ASP A 67 2.60 -20.30 -7.63
N GLU A 68 2.28 -19.66 -8.76
CA GLU A 68 2.78 -20.09 -10.06
C GLU A 68 4.29 -19.92 -10.20
N MET A 69 4.84 -18.79 -9.73
CA MET A 69 6.29 -18.56 -9.74
C MET A 69 7.02 -19.62 -8.89
N VAL A 70 6.44 -19.99 -7.74
CA VAL A 70 6.96 -21.07 -6.89
C VAL A 70 6.91 -22.42 -7.60
N LYS A 71 5.78 -22.78 -8.20
CA LYS A 71 5.61 -24.04 -8.95
C LYS A 71 6.56 -24.16 -10.14
N LYS A 72 6.89 -23.03 -10.79
CA LYS A 72 7.84 -22.97 -11.91
C LYS A 72 9.31 -22.87 -11.46
N GLY A 73 9.58 -22.80 -10.16
CA GLY A 73 10.94 -22.68 -9.63
C GLY A 73 11.60 -21.31 -9.91
N LEU A 74 10.82 -20.29 -10.24
CA LEU A 74 11.31 -18.92 -10.46
C LEU A 74 11.52 -18.17 -9.13
N LEU A 75 10.83 -18.62 -8.09
CA LEU A 75 10.85 -18.03 -6.75
C LEU A 75 10.79 -19.18 -5.73
N GLU A 76 11.58 -19.12 -4.66
CA GLU A 76 11.43 -20.10 -3.58
C GLU A 76 10.10 -19.89 -2.85
N HIS A 77 9.56 -20.95 -2.24
CA HIS A 77 8.37 -20.81 -1.41
C HIS A 77 8.60 -19.78 -0.27
N PRO A 78 7.65 -18.86 0.02
CA PRO A 78 7.86 -17.78 0.99
C PRO A 78 8.35 -18.20 2.38
N SER A 79 8.03 -19.43 2.82
CA SER A 79 8.53 -19.97 4.09
C SER A 79 10.07 -20.02 4.19
N LYS A 80 10.76 -20.10 3.04
CA LYS A 80 12.22 -20.14 2.93
C LYS A 80 12.88 -18.76 2.80
N TRP A 81 12.08 -17.71 2.58
CA TRP A 81 12.65 -16.36 2.46
C TRP A 81 13.29 -15.92 3.77
N GLU A 82 14.32 -15.10 3.65
CA GLU A 82 14.87 -14.37 4.80
C GLU A 82 13.80 -13.45 5.39
N GLU A 83 13.86 -13.22 6.70
CA GLU A 83 12.82 -12.47 7.42
C GLU A 83 12.65 -11.03 6.90
N ASN A 84 13.76 -10.40 6.54
CA ASN A 84 13.79 -9.04 6.01
C ASN A 84 13.65 -8.99 4.48
N PHE A 85 13.46 -10.14 3.81
CA PHE A 85 13.34 -10.14 2.36
C PHE A 85 12.04 -9.47 1.92
N ARG A 86 12.21 -8.31 1.28
CA ARG A 86 11.13 -7.54 0.68
C ARG A 86 11.01 -7.93 -0.80
N TRP A 87 10.09 -8.85 -1.07
CA TRP A 87 9.79 -9.28 -2.45
C TRP A 87 9.23 -8.13 -3.28
N LEU A 88 8.29 -7.35 -2.72
CA LEU A 88 7.78 -6.12 -3.33
C LEU A 88 7.90 -4.90 -2.42
N GLY A 89 8.29 -3.79 -3.04
CA GLY A 89 8.36 -2.47 -2.46
C GLY A 89 8.21 -1.40 -3.52
N SER A 90 8.10 -0.14 -3.13
CA SER A 90 8.03 0.98 -4.08
C SER A 90 9.22 1.01 -5.03
N GLU A 91 10.41 0.68 -4.53
CA GLU A 91 11.65 0.56 -5.29
C GLU A 91 11.55 -0.53 -6.36
N VAL A 92 11.01 -1.71 -6.01
CA VAL A 92 10.87 -2.82 -6.96
C VAL A 92 9.81 -2.50 -8.01
N ILE A 93 8.69 -1.90 -7.60
CA ILE A 93 7.66 -1.43 -8.53
C ILE A 93 8.23 -0.41 -9.51
N MET A 94 9.04 0.54 -9.04
CA MET A 94 9.72 1.53 -9.88
C MET A 94 10.72 0.89 -10.85
N MET A 95 11.47 -0.13 -10.41
CA MET A 95 12.36 -0.90 -11.30
C MET A 95 11.57 -1.57 -12.43
N ILE A 96 10.40 -2.13 -12.13
CA ILE A 96 9.52 -2.77 -13.12
C ILE A 96 8.95 -1.70 -14.08
N GLU A 97 8.42 -0.59 -13.56
CA GLU A 97 7.89 0.53 -14.35
C GLU A 97 8.95 1.04 -15.34
N THR A 98 10.15 1.34 -14.85
CA THR A 98 11.27 1.83 -15.67
C THR A 98 11.67 0.81 -16.75
N ALA A 99 11.66 -0.49 -16.42
CA ALA A 99 11.95 -1.52 -17.41
C ALA A 99 10.86 -1.62 -18.49
N ILE A 100 9.57 -1.48 -18.14
CA ILE A 100 8.45 -1.42 -19.09
C ILE A 100 8.64 -0.22 -20.03
N GLU A 101 8.92 0.96 -19.48
CA GLU A 101 9.16 2.19 -20.26
C GLU A 101 10.39 2.05 -21.19
N ASN A 102 11.37 1.26 -20.79
CA ASN A 102 12.57 0.94 -21.58
C ASN A 102 12.43 -0.34 -22.44
N GLY A 103 11.22 -0.65 -22.91
CA GLY A 103 10.98 -1.76 -23.84
C GLY A 103 11.25 -3.15 -23.24
N ASP A 104 10.86 -3.34 -21.98
CA ASP A 104 11.04 -4.53 -21.15
C ASP A 104 12.49 -4.81 -20.71
N VAL A 105 13.44 -3.91 -20.96
CA VAL A 105 14.86 -4.14 -20.62
C VAL A 105 15.19 -3.48 -19.28
N PRO A 106 15.54 -4.26 -18.24
CA PRO A 106 15.96 -3.70 -16.97
C PRO A 106 17.31 -2.98 -17.11
N GLY A 107 17.50 -1.90 -16.34
CA GLY A 107 18.78 -1.20 -16.27
C GLY A 107 19.87 -2.01 -15.55
N ASP A 108 21.13 -1.64 -15.76
CA ASP A 108 22.28 -2.41 -15.23
C ASP A 108 22.26 -2.54 -13.69
N LEU A 109 21.83 -1.49 -13.00
CA LEU A 109 21.72 -1.47 -11.53
C LEU A 109 20.48 -2.19 -10.99
N THR A 110 19.46 -2.44 -11.82
CA THR A 110 18.17 -3.00 -11.39
C THR A 110 17.99 -4.46 -11.81
N LYS A 111 18.68 -4.89 -12.88
CA LYS A 111 18.62 -6.27 -13.40
C LYS A 111 18.87 -7.33 -12.32
N GLY A 112 19.93 -7.17 -11.52
CA GLY A 112 20.27 -8.12 -10.46
C GLY A 112 19.18 -8.22 -9.39
N GLU A 113 18.59 -7.09 -9.02
CA GLU A 113 17.52 -7.03 -8.01
C GLU A 113 16.20 -7.65 -8.50
N LEU A 114 15.86 -7.42 -9.77
CA LEU A 114 14.70 -8.06 -10.41
C LEU A 114 14.93 -9.57 -10.60
N GLN A 115 16.16 -9.99 -10.90
CA GLN A 115 16.50 -11.41 -11.05
C GLN A 115 16.35 -12.19 -9.75
N LYS A 116 16.82 -11.64 -8.61
CA LYS A 116 16.65 -12.24 -7.27
C LYS A 116 15.18 -12.51 -6.91
N ARG A 117 14.25 -11.77 -7.54
CA ARG A 117 12.80 -11.84 -7.28
C ARG A 117 12.05 -12.68 -8.31
N GLY A 118 12.75 -13.27 -9.26
CA GLY A 118 12.17 -14.08 -10.33
C GLY A 118 11.45 -13.26 -11.40
N PHE A 119 11.78 -11.97 -11.57
CA PHE A 119 11.09 -11.06 -12.49
C PHE A 119 11.72 -10.88 -13.86
N VAL A 120 12.78 -11.62 -14.16
CA VAL A 120 13.46 -11.55 -15.46
C VAL A 120 13.48 -12.90 -16.16
N GLU A 121 13.64 -12.88 -17.47
CA GLU A 121 13.84 -14.04 -18.31
C GLU A 121 14.81 -13.73 -19.45
N GLU A 122 15.42 -14.77 -20.02
CA GLU A 122 16.26 -14.65 -21.21
C GLU A 122 15.40 -14.76 -22.48
N LYS A 123 15.50 -13.76 -23.35
CA LYS A 123 14.79 -13.72 -24.63
C LYS A 123 15.79 -13.65 -25.78
N LYS A 124 15.68 -14.59 -26.72
CA LYS A 124 16.44 -14.53 -27.97
C LYS A 124 15.83 -13.49 -28.90
N VAL A 125 16.64 -12.54 -29.33
CA VAL A 125 16.25 -11.48 -30.26
C VAL A 125 17.10 -11.62 -31.52
N GLU A 126 16.43 -11.69 -32.68
CA GLU A 126 17.12 -11.73 -33.97
C GLU A 126 18.08 -10.53 -34.09
N LYS A 127 19.35 -10.80 -34.42
CA LYS A 127 20.47 -9.85 -34.54
C LYS A 127 21.06 -9.29 -33.23
N LYS A 128 20.41 -9.43 -32.07
CA LYS A 128 20.93 -8.97 -30.77
C LYS A 128 21.38 -10.11 -29.84
N GLY A 129 21.16 -11.36 -30.23
CA GLY A 129 21.50 -12.52 -29.40
C GLY A 129 20.52 -12.70 -28.25
N THR A 130 21.01 -13.18 -27.11
CA THR A 130 20.19 -13.34 -25.90
C THR A 130 20.19 -12.06 -25.09
N VAL A 131 19.00 -11.52 -24.81
CA VAL A 131 18.79 -10.31 -24.00
C VAL A 131 17.99 -10.69 -22.77
N VAL A 132 18.34 -10.12 -21.61
CA VAL A 132 17.52 -10.26 -20.39
C VAL A 132 16.43 -9.22 -20.41
N VAL A 133 15.19 -9.67 -20.25
CA VAL A 133 13.99 -8.83 -20.22
C VAL A 133 13.17 -9.14 -18.98
N ILE A 134 12.29 -8.22 -18.56
CA ILE A 134 11.30 -8.54 -17.53
C ILE A 134 10.28 -9.56 -18.07
N ASN A 135 9.88 -10.50 -17.23
CA ASN A 135 8.94 -11.55 -17.61
C ASN A 135 7.47 -11.13 -17.41
N ARG A 136 6.53 -12.01 -17.76
CA ARG A 136 5.10 -11.76 -17.61
C ARG A 136 4.69 -11.49 -16.14
N TYR A 137 5.29 -12.17 -15.17
CA TYR A 137 4.97 -11.99 -13.75
C TYR A 137 5.30 -10.60 -13.23
N ALA A 138 6.41 -10.01 -13.68
CA ALA A 138 6.73 -8.61 -13.36
C ALA A 138 5.63 -7.66 -13.84
N LYS A 139 5.13 -7.88 -15.06
CA LYS A 139 4.06 -7.07 -15.66
C LYS A 139 2.72 -7.29 -14.95
N ASP A 140 2.39 -8.53 -14.60
CA ASP A 140 1.17 -8.85 -13.83
C ASP A 140 1.21 -8.17 -12.46
N VAL A 141 2.35 -8.19 -11.75
CA VAL A 141 2.53 -7.47 -10.49
C VAL A 141 2.34 -5.97 -10.68
N TYR A 142 2.90 -5.39 -11.74
CA TYR A 142 2.72 -3.97 -12.03
C TYR A 142 1.27 -3.62 -12.34
N GLU A 143 0.56 -4.46 -13.10
CA GLU A 143 -0.87 -4.30 -13.38
C GLU A 143 -1.70 -4.37 -12.09
N ILE A 144 -1.42 -5.34 -11.20
CA ILE A 144 -2.04 -5.43 -9.88
C ILE A 144 -1.76 -4.16 -9.08
N PHE A 145 -0.52 -3.66 -9.07
CA PHE A 145 -0.17 -2.41 -8.41
C PHE A 145 -0.93 -1.21 -8.98
N GLN A 146 -1.11 -1.09 -10.29
CA GLN A 146 -1.84 0.04 -10.88
C GLN A 146 -3.34 0.01 -10.53
N ASN A 147 -3.90 -1.17 -10.28
CA ASN A 147 -5.34 -1.34 -10.10
C ASN A 147 -5.80 -1.60 -8.67
N ALA A 148 -4.95 -2.15 -7.80
CA ALA A 148 -5.24 -2.35 -6.38
C ALA A 148 -5.22 -1.02 -5.63
N ARG A 149 -6.33 -0.29 -5.65
CA ARG A 149 -6.47 0.98 -4.92
C ARG A 149 -6.30 0.72 -3.42
N PRO A 150 -5.26 1.28 -2.76
CA PRO A 150 -5.04 1.04 -1.33
C PRO A 150 -6.17 1.64 -0.52
N ARG A 151 -6.48 1.06 0.65
CA ARG A 151 -7.41 1.64 1.61
C ARG A 151 -6.70 2.64 2.49
N LEU A 152 -7.32 3.80 2.71
CA LEU A 152 -6.79 4.81 3.62
C LEU A 152 -7.52 4.75 4.95
N ILE A 153 -6.83 4.28 5.97
CA ILE A 153 -7.30 4.25 7.35
C ILE A 153 -6.10 4.57 8.23
N ILE A 154 -6.17 5.69 8.93
CA ILE A 154 -5.12 6.19 9.81
C ILE A 154 -5.74 6.39 11.18
N ASP A 155 -5.23 5.62 12.13
CA ASP A 155 -5.56 5.77 13.53
C ASP A 155 -4.74 6.89 14.18
N ARG A 156 -5.10 7.20 15.43
CA ARG A 156 -4.45 8.23 16.23
C ARG A 156 -2.95 8.01 16.37
N GLU A 157 -2.51 6.78 16.63
CA GLU A 157 -1.10 6.46 16.86
C GLU A 157 -0.28 6.63 15.58
N LEU A 158 -0.79 6.13 14.45
CA LEU A 158 -0.17 6.30 13.15
C LEU A 158 -0.16 7.76 12.71
N CYS A 159 -1.20 8.53 13.01
CA CYS A 159 -1.22 9.96 12.72
C CYS A 159 -0.14 10.72 13.50
N GLN A 160 0.05 10.38 14.78
CA GLN A 160 1.14 10.93 15.58
C GLN A 160 2.52 10.55 15.00
N TYR A 161 2.69 9.30 14.58
CA TYR A 161 3.91 8.85 13.91
C TYR A 161 4.21 9.65 12.63
N ILE A 162 3.20 9.82 11.76
CA ILE A 162 3.31 10.57 10.50
C ILE A 162 3.69 12.04 10.76
N LYS A 163 3.11 12.64 11.80
CA LYS A 163 3.39 14.03 12.20
C LYS A 163 4.87 14.24 12.54
N GLU A 164 5.48 13.30 13.26
CA GLU A 164 6.88 13.36 13.71
C GLU A 164 7.89 12.99 12.61
N MET A 165 7.48 12.14 11.66
CA MET A 165 8.37 11.65 10.61
C MET A 165 8.78 12.77 9.63
N PRO A 166 10.07 12.96 9.32
CA PRO A 166 10.51 13.87 8.24
C PRO A 166 9.84 13.55 6.89
N ALA A 167 9.54 14.56 6.08
CA ALA A 167 8.90 14.32 4.77
C ALA A 167 9.86 13.68 3.74
N GLY A 168 11.17 13.79 3.97
CA GLY A 168 12.22 13.37 3.05
C GLY A 168 12.47 14.35 1.90
N PRO A 169 13.41 14.04 0.99
CA PRO A 169 14.22 12.83 0.98
C PRO A 169 15.13 12.74 2.21
N ALA A 170 15.14 11.58 2.87
CA ALA A 170 15.96 11.33 4.06
C ALA A 170 16.40 9.86 4.10
N GLU A 171 17.51 9.57 4.77
CA GLU A 171 17.95 8.18 4.96
C GLU A 171 16.88 7.37 5.69
N SER A 172 16.66 6.12 5.28
CA SER A 172 15.72 5.19 5.93
C SER A 172 16.05 4.95 7.40
N SER A 173 17.32 5.14 7.80
CA SER A 173 17.78 5.14 9.20
C SER A 173 17.15 6.24 10.07
N LYS A 174 16.59 7.29 9.46
CA LYS A 174 15.96 8.45 10.11
C LYS A 174 14.46 8.29 10.30
N LEU A 175 13.87 7.17 9.88
CA LEU A 175 12.47 6.88 10.21
C LEU A 175 12.33 6.78 11.74
N PRO A 176 11.31 7.42 12.35
CA PRO A 176 11.07 7.27 13.78
C PRO A 176 10.84 5.80 14.14
N ALA A 177 11.14 5.44 15.38
CA ALA A 177 10.80 4.12 15.90
C ALA A 177 9.27 3.96 15.87
N GLY A 178 8.78 3.02 15.07
CA GLY A 178 7.33 2.84 14.87
C GLY A 178 6.91 1.41 14.56
N GLY A 179 7.82 0.45 14.78
CA GLY A 179 7.58 -0.96 14.48
C GLY A 179 7.11 -1.18 13.04
N ARG A 180 5.79 -1.42 12.87
CA ARG A 180 5.16 -1.72 11.59
C ARG A 180 4.58 -0.50 10.87
N PHE A 181 4.63 0.71 11.45
CA PHE A 181 4.10 1.92 10.82
C PHE A 181 4.70 2.24 9.44
N PRO A 182 6.02 2.12 9.19
CA PRO A 182 6.56 2.29 7.83
C PRO A 182 5.95 1.31 6.82
N ILE A 183 5.57 0.11 7.26
CA ILE A 183 4.94 -0.90 6.41
C ILE A 183 3.52 -0.48 6.07
N LEU A 184 2.74 -0.07 7.07
CA LEU A 184 1.39 0.45 6.88
C LEU A 184 1.38 1.67 5.96
N MET A 185 2.32 2.60 6.14
CA MET A 185 2.47 3.75 5.23
C MET A 185 2.81 3.31 3.80
N GLY A 186 3.70 2.34 3.61
CA GLY A 186 4.01 1.77 2.29
C GLY A 186 2.84 0.97 1.68
N ALA A 187 2.03 0.31 2.52
CA ALA A 187 0.82 -0.39 2.13
C ALA A 187 -0.21 0.58 1.56
N MET A 188 -0.38 1.72 2.24
CA MET A 188 -1.25 2.83 1.84
C MET A 188 -0.67 3.75 0.75
N ARG A 189 0.58 3.51 0.31
CA ARG A 189 1.32 4.34 -0.67
C ARG A 189 1.60 5.77 -0.22
N LEU A 190 1.72 5.98 1.09
CA LEU A 190 2.13 7.26 1.67
C LEU A 190 3.65 7.43 1.64
N LEU A 191 4.38 6.31 1.57
CA LEU A 191 5.84 6.25 1.68
C LEU A 191 6.44 5.53 0.48
N ALA A 192 7.48 6.12 -0.11
CA ALA A 192 8.28 5.54 -1.18
C ALA A 192 9.77 5.49 -0.82
N PHE A 193 10.48 4.54 -1.42
CA PHE A 193 11.90 4.25 -1.19
C PHE A 193 12.68 4.31 -2.50
N SER A 194 13.94 4.75 -2.41
CA SER A 194 14.84 4.92 -3.55
C SER A 194 15.28 3.59 -4.17
N VAL A 195 15.41 3.58 -5.49
CA VAL A 195 16.03 2.48 -6.25
C VAL A 195 17.56 2.52 -6.11
N PRO A 196 18.27 1.37 -6.03
CA PRO A 196 17.73 0.02 -5.93
C PRO A 196 17.61 -0.53 -4.51
N THR A 197 18.21 0.14 -3.52
CA THR A 197 18.51 -0.41 -2.19
C THR A 197 17.56 0.04 -1.07
N SER A 198 16.64 0.97 -1.34
CA SER A 198 15.77 1.57 -0.31
C SER A 198 16.49 2.37 0.78
N ASP A 199 17.69 2.88 0.51
CA ASP A 199 18.48 3.62 1.50
C ASP A 199 17.90 5.00 1.83
N VAL A 200 17.13 5.58 0.91
CA VAL A 200 16.46 6.88 1.06
C VAL A 200 14.95 6.67 0.95
N TYR A 201 14.18 7.37 1.78
CA TYR A 201 12.73 7.43 1.68
C TYR A 201 12.23 8.85 1.44
N THR A 202 11.01 8.94 0.92
CA THR A 202 10.26 10.19 0.82
C THR A 202 8.76 9.92 0.96
N LEU A 203 8.03 10.91 1.51
CA LEU A 203 6.58 10.92 1.42
C LEU A 203 6.15 11.18 -0.02
N THR A 204 5.23 10.35 -0.51
CA THR A 204 4.54 10.59 -1.79
C THR A 204 3.69 11.86 -1.71
N ALA A 205 3.18 12.38 -2.83
CA ALA A 205 2.25 13.51 -2.81
C ALA A 205 1.08 13.28 -1.84
N LEU A 206 0.48 12.07 -1.87
CA LEU A 206 -0.55 11.67 -0.92
C LEU A 206 -0.04 11.69 0.53
N GLY A 207 1.13 11.10 0.77
CA GLY A 207 1.73 11.07 2.10
C GLY A 207 2.02 12.46 2.67
N GLN A 208 2.39 13.42 1.83
CA GLN A 208 2.62 14.81 2.22
C GLN A 208 1.33 15.50 2.67
N GLU A 209 0.24 15.35 1.92
CA GLU A 209 -1.06 15.94 2.29
C GLU A 209 -1.64 15.30 3.54
N ILE A 210 -1.55 13.97 3.66
CA ILE A 210 -1.91 13.25 4.88
C ILE A 210 -1.10 13.75 6.08
N LYS A 211 0.21 13.97 5.91
CA LYS A 211 1.05 14.53 6.97
C LYS A 211 0.58 15.92 7.39
N LYS A 212 0.29 16.80 6.45
CA LYS A 212 -0.21 18.15 6.74
C LYS A 212 -1.55 18.11 7.46
N ALA A 213 -2.48 17.25 7.03
CA ALA A 213 -3.74 17.01 7.73
C ALA A 213 -3.50 16.56 9.19
N CYS A 214 -2.59 15.58 9.41
CA CYS A 214 -2.19 15.13 10.74
C CYS A 214 -1.53 16.21 11.62
N GLN A 215 -0.94 17.24 11.02
CA GLN A 215 -0.33 18.34 11.77
C GLN A 215 -1.36 19.31 12.35
N SER A 216 -2.53 19.45 11.72
CA SER A 216 -3.56 20.43 12.07
C SER A 216 -4.87 19.85 12.61
N LEU A 217 -5.12 18.54 12.44
CA LEU A 217 -6.33 17.91 12.96
C LEU A 217 -6.33 17.79 14.50
N ALA A 218 -7.51 17.61 15.07
CA ALA A 218 -7.70 17.26 16.47
C ALA A 218 -7.87 15.73 16.61
N PRO A 219 -6.94 14.99 17.24
CA PRO A 219 -6.99 13.52 17.26
C PRO A 219 -7.94 12.97 18.34
N THR A 220 -9.23 13.29 18.23
CA THR A 220 -10.26 13.02 19.26
C THR A 220 -10.86 11.63 19.17
N TYR A 221 -10.85 10.99 18.00
CA TYR A 221 -11.29 9.60 17.77
C TYR A 221 -10.12 8.63 17.59
N GLU A 222 -10.41 7.33 17.60
CA GLU A 222 -9.41 6.29 17.33
C GLU A 222 -8.98 6.32 15.87
N THR A 223 -9.94 6.31 14.94
CA THR A 223 -9.70 6.56 13.52
C THR A 223 -9.86 8.04 13.25
N VAL A 224 -8.81 8.68 12.73
CA VAL A 224 -8.80 10.13 12.47
C VAL A 224 -8.87 10.44 10.98
N ILE A 225 -8.45 9.52 10.11
CA ILE A 225 -8.63 9.61 8.66
C ILE A 225 -9.12 8.26 8.15
N SER A 226 -10.22 8.27 7.40
CA SER A 226 -10.73 7.10 6.67
C SER A 226 -11.40 7.53 5.36
N GLU A 227 -11.64 6.58 4.46
CA GLU A 227 -12.44 6.79 3.24
C GLU A 227 -13.81 7.39 3.55
N ASP A 228 -14.51 6.89 4.56
CA ASP A 228 -15.83 7.39 4.96
C ASP A 228 -15.78 8.86 5.46
N ILE A 229 -14.73 9.22 6.21
CA ILE A 229 -14.50 10.60 6.66
C ILE A 229 -14.20 11.51 5.46
N MET A 230 -13.37 11.04 4.52
CA MET A 230 -13.05 11.80 3.30
C MET A 230 -14.28 12.00 2.41
N ASP A 231 -15.12 10.96 2.26
CA ASP A 231 -16.38 11.04 1.51
C ASP A 231 -17.35 12.04 2.17
N SER A 232 -17.49 12.00 3.49
CA SER A 232 -18.30 12.96 4.25
C SER A 232 -17.81 14.39 4.05
N LEU A 233 -16.49 14.62 4.13
CA LEU A 233 -15.90 15.94 3.93
C LEU A 233 -16.12 16.46 2.50
N ALA A 234 -16.01 15.59 1.49
CA ALA A 234 -16.27 15.96 0.10
C ALA A 234 -17.73 16.38 -0.13
N ARG A 235 -18.68 15.71 0.51
CA ARG A 235 -20.12 16.06 0.43
C ARG A 235 -20.41 17.45 1.00
N VAL A 236 -19.65 17.92 2.01
CA VAL A 236 -19.78 19.31 2.50
C VAL A 236 -19.51 20.32 1.39
N ILE A 237 -18.53 20.06 0.52
CA ILE A 237 -18.19 20.94 -0.60
C ILE A 237 -19.24 20.87 -1.71
N ASP A 238 -19.67 19.66 -2.07
CA ASP A 238 -20.53 19.45 -3.24
C ASP A 238 -22.00 19.76 -2.96
N GLU A 239 -22.47 19.45 -1.74
CA GLU A 239 -23.90 19.47 -1.37
C GLU A 239 -24.21 20.39 -0.18
N GLY A 240 -23.18 20.88 0.52
CA GLY A 240 -23.32 21.69 1.73
C GLY A 240 -23.48 20.85 3.01
N LEU A 241 -23.38 21.52 4.16
CA LEU A 241 -23.42 20.87 5.48
C LEU A 241 -24.71 20.08 5.73
N GLU A 242 -25.85 20.55 5.21
CA GLU A 242 -27.17 19.92 5.41
C GLU A 242 -27.32 18.54 4.76
N ALA A 243 -26.42 18.17 3.85
CA ALA A 243 -26.40 16.84 3.29
C ALA A 243 -25.96 15.79 4.32
N LEU A 244 -25.15 16.17 5.30
CA LEU A 244 -24.56 15.25 6.27
C LEU A 244 -25.54 14.86 7.39
N THR A 245 -25.37 13.65 7.92
CA THR A 245 -26.01 13.25 9.18
C THR A 245 -25.41 14.01 10.37
N ASP A 246 -26.11 14.07 11.49
CA ASP A 246 -25.59 14.71 12.71
C ASP A 246 -24.30 14.02 13.20
N GLU A 247 -24.19 12.71 13.03
CA GLU A 247 -22.99 11.92 13.37
C GLU A 247 -21.81 12.30 12.46
N GLU A 248 -22.02 12.43 11.15
CA GLU A 248 -20.98 12.87 10.20
C GLU A 248 -20.50 14.29 10.54
N LYS A 249 -21.43 15.21 10.84
CA LYS A 249 -21.10 16.58 11.27
C LYS A 249 -20.26 16.59 12.54
N GLU A 250 -20.68 15.83 13.56
CA GLU A 250 -19.96 15.72 14.83
C GLU A 250 -18.53 15.24 14.62
N VAL A 251 -18.35 14.17 13.83
CA VAL A 251 -17.02 13.61 13.54
C VAL A 251 -16.12 14.63 12.84
N LEU A 252 -16.63 15.32 11.79
CA LEU A 252 -15.83 16.30 11.05
C LEU A 252 -15.44 17.52 11.91
N MET A 253 -16.35 18.00 12.77
CA MET A 253 -16.08 19.11 13.69
C MET A 253 -15.10 18.71 14.78
N ALA A 254 -15.30 17.54 15.41
CA ALA A 254 -14.45 17.07 16.50
C ALA A 254 -13.03 16.70 16.05
N LEU A 255 -12.85 16.34 14.78
CA LEU A 255 -11.52 16.16 14.16
C LEU A 255 -10.91 17.48 13.63
N ALA A 256 -11.62 18.60 13.75
CA ALA A 256 -11.25 19.91 13.25
C ALA A 256 -11.02 19.96 11.72
N TYR A 257 -11.83 19.22 10.96
CA TYR A 257 -11.89 19.33 9.49
C TYR A 257 -12.79 20.47 9.02
N ILE A 258 -13.84 20.76 9.78
CA ILE A 258 -14.76 21.87 9.55
C ILE A 258 -15.06 22.60 10.86
N ASP A 259 -15.51 23.85 10.78
CA ASP A 259 -16.06 24.59 11.92
C ASP A 259 -17.57 24.37 12.11
N GLY A 260 -18.17 25.05 13.10
CA GLY A 260 -19.60 24.96 13.41
C GLY A 260 -20.53 25.53 12.34
N GLU A 261 -20.01 26.29 11.38
CA GLU A 261 -20.76 26.84 10.23
C GLU A 261 -20.57 25.97 8.97
N GLY A 262 -19.72 24.93 9.04
CA GLY A 262 -19.38 24.07 7.92
C GLY A 262 -18.25 24.60 7.03
N ASN A 263 -17.54 25.66 7.45
CA ASN A 263 -16.37 26.12 6.72
C ASN A 263 -15.22 25.11 6.88
N ILE A 264 -14.50 24.84 5.80
CA ILE A 264 -13.35 23.93 5.82
C ILE A 264 -12.19 24.56 6.59
N LEU A 265 -11.62 23.80 7.53
CA LEU A 265 -10.43 24.15 8.29
C LEU A 265 -9.16 23.60 7.63
N PRO A 266 -7.93 24.03 8.01
CA PRO A 266 -6.70 23.62 7.34
C PRO A 266 -6.51 22.10 7.24
N ALA A 267 -6.90 21.34 8.27
CA ALA A 267 -6.84 19.87 8.19
C ALA A 267 -7.77 19.31 7.11
N GLY A 268 -8.94 19.93 6.92
CA GLY A 268 -9.92 19.56 5.92
C GLY A 268 -9.46 19.88 4.50
N GLU A 269 -8.80 21.04 4.31
CA GLU A 269 -8.21 21.40 3.01
C GLU A 269 -7.19 20.34 2.54
N HIS A 270 -6.26 19.96 3.43
CA HIS A 270 -5.27 18.93 3.14
C HIS A 270 -5.89 17.55 2.96
N LEU A 271 -6.94 17.22 3.72
CA LEU A 271 -7.63 15.94 3.57
C LEU A 271 -8.42 15.86 2.25
N LEU A 272 -9.04 16.94 1.80
CA LEU A 272 -9.70 17.02 0.49
C LEU A 272 -8.69 16.84 -0.66
N GLU A 273 -7.51 17.47 -0.57
CA GLU A 273 -6.46 17.27 -1.56
C GLU A 273 -5.91 15.84 -1.54
N ALA A 274 -5.71 15.25 -0.35
CA ALA A 274 -5.35 13.84 -0.22
C ALA A 274 -6.41 12.92 -0.86
N TYR A 275 -7.70 13.22 -0.66
CA TYR A 275 -8.80 12.48 -1.25
C TYR A 275 -8.81 12.57 -2.79
N ARG A 276 -8.54 13.77 -3.34
CA ARG A 276 -8.39 14.00 -4.79
C ARG A 276 -7.27 13.13 -5.37
N ILE A 277 -6.07 13.21 -4.78
CA ILE A 277 -4.90 12.40 -5.18
C ILE A 277 -5.21 10.90 -5.13
N TRP A 278 -5.87 10.45 -4.05
CA TRP A 278 -6.24 9.05 -3.84
C TRP A 278 -7.33 8.55 -4.82
N LYS A 279 -8.25 9.42 -5.26
CA LYS A 279 -9.23 9.14 -6.33
C LYS A 279 -8.59 9.08 -7.71
N GLU A 280 -7.74 10.05 -8.04
CA GLU A 280 -7.09 10.16 -9.35
C GLU A 280 -5.94 9.15 -9.55
N ARG A 281 -5.49 8.49 -8.47
CA ARG A 281 -4.34 7.56 -8.46
C ARG A 281 -3.01 8.23 -8.82
N SER A 282 -2.90 9.54 -8.59
CA SER A 282 -1.70 10.33 -8.88
C SER A 282 -0.70 10.27 -7.71
N PHE A 283 -0.14 9.09 -7.43
CA PHE A 283 0.80 8.89 -6.32
C PHE A 283 2.26 9.29 -6.63
N LYS A 284 2.49 9.95 -7.77
CA LYS A 284 3.82 10.34 -8.27
C LYS A 284 4.38 11.53 -7.49
#